data_AF-A0A836VXQ7-F1
#
_entry.id   AF-A0A836VXQ7-F1
#
_cell.length_a   1.000
_cell.length_b   1.000
_cell.length_c   1.000
_cell.angle_alpha   90.00
_cell.angle_beta   90.00
_cell.angle_gamma   90.00
#
_symmetry.space_group_name_H-M   'P 1'
#
loop_
_entity.id
_entity.type
_entity.pdbx_description
1 polymer ?
#
loop_
_entity_poly.entity_id
_entity_poly.type
_entity_poly.pdbx_seq_one_letter_code
_entity_poly.pdbx_strand_id
1 'polypeptide(L)'
;ITGTIWALTGSLFLVGWIVYLFLIPRMDEQADWRFVAGRIDYTVAWLLLFCFGVFGLHRFYLGKWLTGLVYLFTFGLFTVGVLYDLFTLNEQISEINAREVGPWWPDRFDGTER
;
A
#
# COMPACT_ATOMS: atom_id res chain seq x y z
N ILE A 1 28.06 -36.38 -7.98
CA ILE A 1 26.64 -36.24 -8.39
C ILE A 1 25.76 -35.98 -7.16
N THR A 2 25.69 -36.87 -6.16
CA THR A 2 24.90 -36.67 -4.93
C THR A 2 25.28 -35.42 -4.11
N GLY A 3 26.58 -35.11 -3.95
CA GLY A 3 27.03 -33.91 -3.22
C GLY A 3 26.67 -32.58 -3.91
N THR A 4 26.61 -32.56 -5.25
CA THR A 4 26.20 -31.39 -6.04
C THR A 4 24.70 -31.14 -5.92
N ILE A 5 23.90 -32.21 -5.81
CA ILE A 5 22.44 -32.14 -5.59
C ILE A 5 22.14 -31.56 -4.20
N TRP A 6 22.84 -32.00 -3.14
CA TRP A 6 22.70 -31.42 -1.79
C TRP A 6 23.17 -29.95 -1.71
N ALA A 7 24.24 -29.59 -2.43
CA ALA A 7 24.69 -28.20 -2.51
C ALA A 7 23.64 -27.29 -3.18
N LEU A 8 22.95 -27.75 -4.23
CA LEU A 8 21.88 -26.98 -4.87
C LEU A 8 20.60 -26.90 -4.03
N THR A 9 20.24 -27.96 -3.31
CA THR A 9 19.05 -27.98 -2.43
C THR A 9 19.25 -27.18 -1.14
N GLY A 10 20.46 -27.15 -0.58
CA GLY A 10 20.77 -26.37 0.63
C GLY A 10 21.06 -24.89 0.39
N SER A 11 21.59 -24.52 -0.77
CA SER A 11 22.03 -23.15 -1.06
C SER A 11 20.88 -22.15 -1.22
N LEU A 12 19.70 -22.59 -1.67
CA LEU A 12 18.52 -21.71 -1.82
C LEU A 12 17.85 -21.41 -0.46
N PHE A 13 17.95 -22.32 0.50
CA PHE A 13 17.33 -22.19 1.83
C PHE A 13 18.17 -21.35 2.81
N LEU A 14 19.50 -21.31 2.67
CA LEU A 14 20.35 -20.53 3.60
C LEU A 14 20.45 -19.05 3.20
N VAL A 15 20.59 -18.75 1.91
CA VAL A 15 20.76 -17.36 1.44
C VAL A 15 19.45 -16.57 1.54
N GLY A 16 18.32 -17.17 1.22
CA GLY A 16 17.01 -16.51 1.30
C GLY A 16 16.62 -16.08 2.71
N TRP A 17 16.85 -16.94 3.72
CA TRP A 17 16.51 -16.64 5.11
C TRP A 17 17.41 -15.56 5.73
N ILE A 18 18.71 -15.55 5.40
CA ILE A 18 19.65 -14.53 5.87
C ILE A 18 19.32 -13.17 5.24
N VAL A 19 18.97 -13.12 3.95
CA VAL A 19 18.53 -11.90 3.29
C VAL A 19 17.22 -11.39 3.91
N TYR A 20 16.26 -12.26 4.22
CA TYR A 20 15.01 -11.88 4.89
C TYR A 20 15.23 -11.31 6.30
N LEU A 21 16.13 -11.89 7.11
CA LEU A 21 16.47 -11.37 8.44
C LEU A 21 17.08 -9.96 8.41
N PHE A 22 17.72 -9.58 7.30
CA PHE A 22 18.28 -8.24 7.12
C PHE A 22 17.32 -7.30 6.37
N LEU A 23 16.39 -7.85 5.58
CA LEU A 23 15.40 -7.11 4.82
C LEU A 23 14.24 -6.63 5.71
N ILE A 24 13.77 -7.46 6.65
CA ILE A 24 12.69 -7.11 7.59
C ILE A 24 13.04 -5.86 8.43
N PRO A 25 14.23 -5.75 9.07
CA PRO A 25 14.63 -4.53 9.79
C PRO A 25 14.69 -3.28 8.90
N ARG A 26 15.11 -3.43 7.64
CA ARG A 26 15.15 -2.31 6.68
C ARG A 26 13.78 -1.85 6.19
N MET A 27 12.79 -2.75 6.20
CA MET A 27 11.42 -2.43 5.83
C MET A 27 10.63 -1.88 7.03
N ASP A 28 10.99 -2.28 8.25
CA ASP A 28 10.37 -1.86 9.51
C ASP A 28 10.60 -0.36 9.79
N GLU A 29 11.82 0.16 9.55
CA GLU A 29 12.16 1.58 9.75
C GLU A 29 11.36 2.53 8.83
N GLN A 30 10.91 2.04 7.67
CA GLN A 30 10.07 2.81 6.73
C GLN A 30 8.57 2.70 7.04
N ALA A 31 8.15 1.70 7.84
CA ALA A 31 6.75 1.40 8.09
C ALA A 31 6.13 2.30 9.18
N ASP A 32 6.91 2.76 10.15
CA ASP A 32 6.38 3.46 11.34
C ASP A 32 5.93 4.91 11.08
N TRP A 33 6.25 5.54 9.95
CA TRP A 33 6.16 7.01 9.81
C TRP A 33 5.38 7.51 8.59
N ARG A 34 4.29 6.84 8.17
CA ARG A 34 3.59 7.26 6.94
C ARG A 34 2.08 7.07 6.86
N PHE A 35 1.40 6.88 7.98
CA PHE A 35 -0.07 6.97 8.02
C PHE A 35 -0.48 8.37 8.48
N VAL A 36 -0.60 9.29 7.52
CA VAL A 36 -1.23 10.59 7.80
C VAL A 36 -2.71 10.33 8.00
N ALA A 37 -3.17 10.39 9.25
CA ALA A 37 -4.59 10.40 9.57
C ALA A 37 -5.22 11.62 8.91
N GLY A 38 -6.09 11.36 7.94
CA GLY A 38 -6.82 12.38 7.19
C GLY A 38 -8.24 11.92 6.91
N ARG A 39 -8.95 12.61 6.02
CA ARG A 39 -10.35 12.33 5.72
C ARG A 39 -10.59 10.95 5.09
N ILE A 40 -9.59 10.40 4.41
CA ILE A 40 -9.67 9.12 3.72
C ILE A 40 -9.01 8.05 4.60
N ASP A 41 -9.78 7.04 5.01
CA ASP A 41 -9.29 5.92 5.81
C ASP A 41 -8.66 4.83 4.93
N TYR A 42 -7.46 4.40 5.30
CA TYR A 42 -6.72 3.32 4.63
C TYR A 42 -7.49 2.00 4.65
N THR A 43 -8.05 1.63 5.80
CA THR A 43 -8.82 0.38 5.97
C THR A 43 -10.05 0.35 5.08
N VAL A 44 -10.78 1.46 5.02
CA VAL A 44 -11.99 1.59 4.20
C VAL A 44 -11.62 1.50 2.72
N ALA A 45 -10.60 2.25 2.28
CA ALA A 45 -10.14 2.21 0.91
C ALA A 45 -9.67 0.79 0.48
N TRP A 46 -8.96 0.07 1.35
CA TRP A 46 -8.56 -1.32 1.11
C TRP A 46 -9.75 -2.28 1.03
N LEU A 47 -10.74 -2.12 1.92
CA LEU A 47 -11.96 -2.93 1.89
C LEU A 47 -12.74 -2.70 0.58
N LEU A 48 -12.86 -1.44 0.14
CA LEU A 48 -13.47 -1.08 -1.14
C LEU A 48 -12.70 -1.68 -2.32
N LEU A 49 -11.37 -1.68 -2.29
CA LEU A 49 -10.55 -2.31 -3.32
C LEU A 49 -10.74 -3.83 -3.36
N PHE A 50 -10.79 -4.49 -2.19
CA PHE A 50 -10.94 -5.94 -2.10
C PHE A 50 -12.34 -6.41 -2.53
N CYS A 51 -13.40 -5.75 -2.05
CA CYS A 51 -14.78 -6.15 -2.34
C CYS A 51 -15.31 -5.60 -3.68
N PHE A 52 -14.89 -4.40 -4.08
CA PHE A 52 -15.42 -3.69 -5.24
C PHE A 52 -14.34 -3.20 -6.22
N GLY A 53 -13.11 -3.74 -6.16
CA GLY A 53 -12.00 -3.27 -6.99
C GLY A 53 -12.26 -3.37 -8.48
N VAL A 54 -12.93 -4.44 -8.93
CA VAL A 54 -13.31 -4.63 -10.34
C VAL A 54 -14.36 -3.59 -10.80
N PHE A 55 -15.16 -3.06 -9.88
CA PHE A 55 -16.12 -2.00 -10.17
C PHE A 55 -15.52 -0.58 -10.06
N GLY A 56 -14.28 -0.45 -9.54
CA GLY A 56 -13.60 0.83 -9.41
C GLY A 56 -14.10 1.72 -8.26
N LEU A 57 -14.81 1.14 -7.29
CA LEU A 57 -15.48 1.89 -6.21
C LEU A 57 -14.50 2.61 -5.27
N HIS A 58 -13.31 2.05 -5.08
CA HIS A 58 -12.21 2.67 -4.34
C HIS A 58 -11.75 3.99 -4.97
N ARG A 59 -11.81 4.15 -6.30
CA ARG A 59 -11.42 5.41 -6.98
C ARG A 59 -12.45 6.52 -6.79
N PHE A 60 -13.72 6.17 -6.65
CA PHE A 60 -14.76 7.13 -6.26
C PHE A 60 -14.55 7.63 -4.84
N TYR A 61 -14.14 6.73 -3.92
CA TYR A 61 -13.79 7.11 -2.54
C TYR A 61 -12.61 8.09 -2.49
N LEU A 62 -11.60 7.91 -3.35
CA LEU A 62 -10.46 8.82 -3.50
C LEU A 62 -10.80 10.14 -4.22
N GLY A 63 -12.05 10.36 -4.64
CA GLY A 63 -12.47 11.56 -5.38
C GLY A 63 -12.04 11.59 -6.86
N LYS A 64 -11.54 10.48 -7.42
CA LYS A 64 -11.11 10.36 -8.84
C LYS A 64 -12.23 9.80 -9.73
N TRP A 65 -13.35 10.52 -9.79
CA TRP A 65 -14.60 10.13 -10.46
C TRP A 65 -14.44 9.68 -11.91
N LEU A 66 -13.64 10.41 -12.71
CA LEU A 66 -13.44 10.10 -14.13
C LEU A 66 -12.82 8.70 -14.30
N THR A 67 -11.80 8.38 -13.50
CA THR A 67 -11.11 7.09 -13.58
C THR A 67 -11.92 5.95 -12.98
N GLY A 68 -12.75 6.22 -11.97
CA GLY A 68 -13.73 5.24 -11.46
C GLY A 68 -14.79 4.89 -12.50
N LEU A 69 -15.27 5.87 -13.26
CA LEU A 69 -16.24 5.64 -14.34
C LEU A 69 -15.64 4.79 -15.46
N VAL A 70 -14.38 5.05 -15.84
CA VAL A 70 -13.64 4.20 -16.79
C VAL A 70 -13.58 2.76 -16.27
N TYR A 71 -13.20 2.55 -15.01
CA TYR A 71 -13.16 1.22 -14.40
C TYR A 71 -14.52 0.51 -14.43
N LEU A 72 -15.62 1.24 -14.23
CA LEU A 72 -16.97 0.67 -14.25
C LEU A 72 -17.35 0.18 -15.66
N PHE A 73 -17.06 0.97 -16.70
CA PHE A 73 -17.34 0.58 -18.09
C PHE A 73 -16.37 -0.48 -18.63
N THR A 74 -15.17 -0.60 -18.05
CA THR A 74 -14.15 -1.55 -18.49
C THR A 74 -13.95 -2.74 -17.55
N PHE A 75 -14.80 -2.91 -16.53
CA PHE A 75 -14.67 -3.94 -15.48
C PHE A 75 -13.26 -3.98 -14.85
N GLY A 76 -12.77 -2.85 -14.35
CA GLY A 76 -11.46 -2.75 -13.71
C GLY A 76 -10.26 -2.82 -14.67
N LEU A 77 -10.56 -2.84 -15.98
CA LEU A 77 -9.65 -2.86 -17.13
C LEU A 77 -8.73 -4.09 -17.18
N PHE A 78 -9.35 -5.27 -17.19
CA PHE A 78 -8.71 -6.59 -17.29
C PHE A 78 -7.81 -6.95 -16.09
N THR A 79 -8.17 -6.50 -14.87
CA THR A 79 -7.45 -6.80 -13.61
C THR A 79 -6.10 -6.08 -13.47
N VAL A 80 -5.48 -5.64 -14.55
CA VAL A 80 -4.22 -4.87 -14.53
C VAL A 80 -4.39 -3.55 -13.77
N GLY A 81 -5.52 -2.89 -13.94
CA GLY A 81 -5.84 -1.68 -13.20
C GLY A 81 -5.91 -1.90 -11.69
N VAL A 82 -6.60 -2.95 -11.27
CA VAL A 82 -6.72 -3.33 -9.84
C VAL A 82 -5.36 -3.71 -9.27
N LEU A 83 -4.52 -4.41 -10.04
CA LEU A 83 -3.13 -4.74 -9.65
C LEU A 83 -2.27 -3.50 -9.46
N TYR A 84 -2.37 -2.52 -10.36
CA TYR A 84 -1.69 -1.25 -10.19
C TYR A 84 -2.14 -0.57 -8.89
N ASP A 85 -3.45 -0.49 -8.68
CA ASP A 85 -4.02 0.14 -7.49
C ASP A 85 -3.63 -0.57 -6.18
N LEU A 86 -3.44 -1.90 -6.16
CA LEU A 86 -2.92 -2.62 -4.98
C LEU A 86 -1.56 -2.09 -4.49
N PHE A 87 -0.69 -1.65 -5.40
CA PHE A 87 0.64 -1.13 -5.04
C PHE A 87 0.63 0.36 -4.73
N THR A 88 -0.16 1.16 -5.45
CA THR A 88 -0.13 2.62 -5.32
C THR A 88 -1.17 3.20 -4.35
N LEU A 89 -2.16 2.42 -3.88
CA LEU A 89 -3.26 2.92 -3.06
C LEU A 89 -2.79 3.65 -1.80
N ASN A 90 -1.82 3.09 -1.07
CA ASN A 90 -1.31 3.71 0.16
C ASN A 90 -0.68 5.08 -0.10
N GLU A 91 0.07 5.21 -1.19
CA GLU A 91 0.71 6.47 -1.58
C GLU A 91 -0.33 7.52 -1.98
N GLN A 92 -1.35 7.14 -2.75
CA GLN A 92 -2.44 8.03 -3.13
C GLN A 92 -3.23 8.55 -1.92
N ILE A 93 -3.54 7.69 -0.95
CA ILE A 93 -4.23 8.10 0.28
C ILE A 93 -3.36 9.05 1.10
N SER A 94 -2.08 8.71 1.26
CA SER A 94 -1.14 9.56 1.99
C SER A 94 -0.99 10.94 1.35
N GLU A 95 -0.98 11.03 0.02
CA GLU A 95 -0.88 12.28 -0.71
C GLU A 95 -2.15 13.13 -0.55
N ILE A 96 -3.33 12.52 -0.66
CA ILE A 96 -4.62 13.22 -0.47
C ILE A 96 -4.73 13.74 0.97
N ASN A 97 -4.42 12.89 1.96
CA ASN A 97 -4.47 13.26 3.37
C ASN A 97 -3.42 14.33 3.69
N ALA A 98 -2.20 14.25 3.15
CA ALA A 98 -1.16 15.26 3.34
C ALA A 98 -1.53 16.62 2.72
N ARG A 99 -2.18 16.63 1.55
CA ARG A 99 -2.69 17.88 0.93
C ARG A 99 -3.77 18.55 1.79
N GLU A 100 -4.57 17.76 2.51
CA GLU A 100 -5.64 18.26 3.36
C GLU A 100 -5.13 18.83 4.70
N VAL A 101 -4.02 18.31 5.23
CA VAL A 101 -3.39 18.83 6.46
C VAL A 101 -2.64 20.15 6.24
N GLY A 102 -2.22 20.46 5.01
CA GLY A 102 -1.57 21.72 4.64
C GLY A 102 -0.10 21.85 5.08
N PRO A 103 0.65 22.87 4.59
CA PRO A 103 2.10 23.00 4.85
C PRO A 103 2.45 23.43 6.28
N TRP A 104 1.45 23.81 7.07
CA TRP A 104 1.62 24.42 8.38
C TRP A 104 1.05 23.46 9.41
N TRP A 105 1.88 22.56 9.97
CA TRP A 105 1.42 21.81 11.13
C TRP A 105 2.53 21.30 12.09
N PRO A 106 2.92 22.12 13.09
CA PRO A 106 3.65 21.68 14.28
C PRO A 106 2.79 21.23 15.49
N ASP A 107 1.45 21.43 15.50
CA ASP A 107 0.66 21.60 16.75
C ASP A 107 -0.43 20.53 17.03
N ARG A 108 -0.31 19.30 16.51
CA ARG A 108 -1.24 18.15 16.81
C ARG A 108 -0.53 17.05 17.58
N PHE A 109 0.77 17.23 17.82
CA PHE A 109 1.61 16.30 18.56
C PHE A 109 2.08 16.90 19.89
N ASP A 110 1.75 18.16 20.18
CA ASP A 110 1.85 18.66 21.54
C ASP A 110 0.72 18.02 22.34
N GLY A 111 1.09 17.12 23.25
CA GLY A 111 0.19 16.52 24.22
C GLY A 111 -0.33 17.53 25.24
N THR A 112 -0.81 18.69 24.80
CA THR A 112 -1.42 19.74 25.62
C THR A 112 -2.93 19.59 25.70
N GLU A 113 -3.41 18.35 25.78
CA GLU A 113 -4.72 18.07 26.39
C GLU A 113 -4.51 17.52 27.81
N ARG A 114 -4.37 18.49 28.74
CA ARG A 114 -4.72 18.48 30.17
C ARG A 114 -4.03 17.50 31.13
#